data_AF-A0A059CE13-F1
#
_entry.id   AF-A0A059CE13-F1
#
_cell.length_a   1.000
_cell.length_b   1.000
_cell.length_c   1.000
_cell.angle_alpha   90.00
_cell.angle_beta   90.00
_cell.angle_gamma   90.00
#
_symmetry.space_group_name_H-M   'P 1'
#
loop_
_entity.id
_entity.type
_entity.pdbx_description
1 polymer ?
#
loop_
_entity_poly.entity_id
_entity_poly.type
_entity_poly.pdbx_seq_one_letter_code
_entity_poly.pdbx_strand_id
1 'polypeptide(L)'
;MTHQSSLYSIRWMLLIYEKRRLRQCQVFLAFRGCDTRYGFAAYLYISLVAAKIRVFYDDDMCIVGKIISDELINAIEHCKISTPILYPNFTSSPWCLHELESMVICKKTKGQKILPIFYNVNPSDV
;
A
#
# COMPACT_ATOMS: atom_id res chain seq x y z
N MET A 1 -7.74 -18.30 -35.47
CA MET A 1 -8.20 -17.16 -34.66
C MET A 1 -8.75 -17.66 -33.33
N THR A 2 -7.91 -18.03 -32.35
CA THR A 2 -8.39 -18.54 -31.03
C THR A 2 -7.42 -18.28 -29.86
N HIS A 3 -6.31 -17.56 -30.05
CA HIS A 3 -5.33 -17.36 -28.98
C HIS A 3 -5.53 -16.08 -28.14
N GLN A 4 -6.33 -15.11 -28.59
CA GLN A 4 -6.57 -13.86 -27.85
C GLN A 4 -7.71 -13.96 -26.82
N SER A 5 -8.73 -14.78 -27.07
CA SER A 5 -9.94 -14.87 -26.23
C SER A 5 -9.66 -15.41 -24.81
N SER A 6 -8.69 -16.33 -24.69
CA SER A 6 -8.28 -16.93 -23.42
C SER A 6 -7.57 -15.92 -22.51
N LEU A 7 -6.69 -15.07 -23.08
CA LEU A 7 -5.94 -14.06 -22.34
C LEU A 7 -6.83 -12.95 -21.78
N TYR A 8 -7.87 -12.53 -22.53
CA TYR A 8 -8.87 -11.59 -22.00
C TYR A 8 -9.65 -12.21 -20.85
N SER A 9 -10.06 -13.47 -20.95
CA SER A 9 -10.77 -14.18 -19.88
C SER A 9 -9.94 -14.27 -18.60
N ILE A 10 -8.66 -14.62 -18.72
CA ILE A 10 -7.72 -14.67 -17.57
C ILE A 10 -7.47 -13.27 -17.01
N ARG A 11 -7.22 -12.26 -17.86
CA ARG A 11 -7.03 -10.88 -17.41
C ARG A 11 -8.26 -10.31 -16.72
N TRP A 12 -9.46 -10.62 -17.22
CA TRP A 12 -10.73 -10.26 -16.56
C TRP A 12 -10.89 -10.97 -15.22
N MET A 13 -10.56 -12.25 -15.12
CA MET A 13 -10.57 -12.97 -13.84
C MET A 13 -9.57 -12.39 -12.84
N LEU A 14 -8.35 -12.04 -13.27
CA LEU A 14 -7.35 -11.38 -12.43
C LEU A 14 -7.83 -10.00 -11.96
N LEU A 15 -8.43 -9.19 -12.84
CA LEU A 15 -9.01 -7.90 -12.45
C LEU A 15 -10.17 -8.07 -11.45
N ILE A 16 -11.03 -9.08 -11.62
CA ILE A 16 -12.11 -9.36 -10.67
C ILE A 16 -11.54 -9.83 -9.32
N TYR A 17 -10.51 -10.67 -9.34
CA TYR A 17 -9.82 -11.16 -8.15
C TYR A 17 -9.15 -10.02 -7.38
N GLU A 18 -8.37 -9.17 -8.06
CA GLU A 18 -7.73 -8.01 -7.45
C GLU A 18 -8.76 -7.01 -6.92
N LYS A 19 -9.79 -6.69 -7.72
CA LYS A 19 -10.89 -5.81 -7.27
C LYS A 19 -11.71 -6.41 -6.12
N ARG A 20 -11.71 -7.74 -5.92
CA ARG A 20 -12.29 -8.40 -4.73
C ARG A 20 -11.34 -8.35 -3.53
N ARG A 21 -10.04 -8.58 -3.73
CA ARG A 21 -9.00 -8.41 -2.69
C ARG A 21 -9.05 -7.00 -2.10
N LEU A 22 -9.09 -5.99 -2.95
CA LEU A 22 -9.05 -4.58 -2.56
C LEU A 22 -10.34 -4.11 -1.87
N ARG A 23 -11.52 -4.57 -2.32
CA ARG A 23 -12.80 -4.32 -1.64
C ARG A 23 -12.87 -4.88 -0.23
N GLN A 24 -12.02 -5.85 0.08
CA GLN A 24 -11.94 -6.44 1.40
C GLN A 24 -10.81 -5.82 2.23
N CYS A 25 -9.89 -5.06 1.65
CA CYS A 25 -8.79 -4.45 2.39
C CYS A 25 -9.27 -3.64 3.60
N GLN A 26 -8.63 -3.86 4.75
CA GLN A 26 -8.88 -3.09 5.96
C GLN A 26 -7.75 -2.09 6.21
N VAL A 27 -6.50 -2.52 6.04
CA VAL A 27 -5.31 -1.72 6.29
C VAL A 27 -4.45 -1.67 5.04
N PHE A 28 -4.12 -0.47 4.58
CA PHE A 28 -3.04 -0.21 3.64
C PHE A 28 -1.77 0.06 4.44
N LEU A 29 -0.75 -0.78 4.29
CA LEU A 29 0.55 -0.60 4.95
C LEU A 29 1.54 -0.03 3.95
N ALA A 30 1.91 1.24 4.13
CA ALA A 30 2.83 1.95 3.24
C ALA A 30 4.22 1.99 3.87
N PHE A 31 5.22 1.46 3.20
CA PHE A 31 6.60 1.46 3.69
C PHE A 31 7.57 1.43 2.51
N ARG A 32 8.76 1.98 2.68
CA ARG A 32 9.77 1.95 1.60
C ARG A 32 10.80 0.86 1.84
N GLY A 33 11.05 0.09 0.78
CA GLY A 33 12.38 -0.41 0.45
C GLY A 33 12.90 -1.56 1.30
N CYS A 34 13.90 -2.23 0.75
CA CYS A 34 14.30 -3.61 1.07
C CYS A 34 14.84 -3.79 2.50
N ASP A 35 15.21 -2.68 3.17
CA ASP A 35 15.70 -2.66 4.55
C ASP A 35 14.58 -2.85 5.58
N THR A 36 13.34 -2.45 5.27
CA THR A 36 12.18 -2.64 6.16
C THR A 36 11.34 -3.86 5.77
N ARG A 37 11.50 -4.35 4.53
CA ARG A 37 10.85 -5.55 3.97
C ARG A 37 11.08 -6.81 4.81
N TYR A 38 12.26 -6.97 5.39
CA TYR A 38 12.60 -8.13 6.25
C TYR A 38 12.62 -7.76 7.74
N GLY A 39 12.24 -6.53 8.08
CA GLY A 39 12.29 -5.98 9.43
C GLY A 39 10.90 -5.74 10.00
N PHE A 40 10.74 -4.59 10.65
CA PHE A 40 9.51 -4.21 11.36
C PHE A 40 8.24 -4.33 10.51
N ALA A 41 8.26 -3.91 9.23
CA ALA A 41 7.09 -3.92 8.36
C ALA A 41 6.57 -5.35 8.11
N ALA A 42 7.48 -6.32 7.92
CA ALA A 42 7.11 -7.73 7.78
C ALA A 42 6.50 -8.30 9.06
N TYR A 43 7.10 -8.05 10.23
CA TYR A 43 6.54 -8.52 11.50
C TYR A 43 5.16 -7.92 11.78
N LEU A 44 4.97 -6.63 11.47
CA LEU A 44 3.69 -5.96 11.58
C LEU A 44 2.65 -6.58 10.63
N TYR A 45 3.01 -6.81 9.37
CA TYR A 45 2.15 -7.48 8.40
C TYR A 45 1.73 -8.88 8.88
N ILE A 46 2.70 -9.72 9.28
CA ILE A 46 2.45 -11.07 9.79
C ILE A 46 1.50 -11.03 11.01
N SER A 47 1.74 -10.11 11.94
CA SER A 47 0.93 -9.96 13.15
C SER A 47 -0.50 -9.52 12.85
N LEU A 48 -0.69 -8.58 11.92
CA LEU A 48 -2.02 -8.14 11.48
C LEU A 48 -2.77 -9.28 10.77
N VAL A 49 -2.08 -10.04 9.91
CA VAL A 49 -2.67 -11.21 9.23
C VAL A 49 -3.03 -12.31 10.23
N ALA A 50 -2.17 -12.58 11.21
CA ALA A 50 -2.45 -13.53 12.30
C ALA A 50 -3.68 -13.10 13.12
N ALA A 51 -3.88 -11.80 13.31
CA ALA A 51 -5.09 -11.21 13.89
C ALA A 51 -6.31 -11.20 12.93
N LYS A 52 -6.22 -11.85 11.77
CA LYS A 52 -7.26 -11.92 10.73
C LYS A 52 -7.65 -10.56 10.13
N ILE A 53 -6.73 -9.59 10.17
CA ILE A 53 -6.89 -8.29 9.52
C ILE A 53 -6.40 -8.41 8.08
N ARG A 54 -7.21 -7.95 7.12
CA ARG A 54 -6.85 -7.97 5.70
C ARG A 54 -5.99 -6.75 5.37
N VAL A 55 -4.72 -7.00 5.12
CA VAL A 55 -3.71 -5.97 4.86
C VAL A 55 -3.33 -5.97 3.39
N PHE A 56 -3.30 -4.79 2.77
CA PHE A 56 -2.57 -4.58 1.54
C PHE A 56 -1.14 -4.19 1.93
N TYR A 57 -0.19 -5.04 1.53
CA TYR A 57 1.23 -4.89 1.85
C TYR A 57 1.94 -4.36 0.61
N ASP A 58 2.27 -3.07 0.60
CA ASP A 58 2.97 -2.46 -0.52
C ASP A 58 4.47 -2.71 -0.45
N ASP A 59 4.92 -3.82 -1.03
CA ASP A 59 6.33 -4.20 -1.10
C ASP A 59 7.07 -3.65 -2.32
N ASP A 60 6.38 -2.93 -3.20
CA ASP A 60 6.92 -2.53 -4.51
C ASP A 60 7.89 -1.34 -4.45
N MET A 61 8.01 -0.70 -3.28
CA MET A 61 8.85 0.47 -3.04
C MET A 61 10.38 0.26 -3.13
N CYS A 62 10.85 -0.97 -3.39
CA CYS A 62 12.28 -1.21 -3.66
C CYS A 62 12.73 -0.77 -5.07
N ILE A 63 11.81 -0.49 -6.00
CA ILE A 63 12.16 -0.22 -7.40
C ILE A 63 12.15 1.29 -7.67
N VAL A 64 13.34 1.89 -7.72
CA VAL A 64 13.51 3.29 -8.12
C VAL A 64 12.96 3.48 -9.54
N GLY A 65 12.01 4.40 -9.71
CA GLY A 65 11.46 4.78 -11.03
C GLY A 65 10.27 3.94 -11.52
N LYS A 66 9.67 3.08 -10.68
CA LYS A 66 8.43 2.39 -11.05
C LYS A 66 7.27 3.39 -11.09
N ILE A 67 6.48 3.33 -12.16
CA ILE A 67 5.18 4.02 -12.26
C ILE A 67 4.30 3.47 -11.13
N ILE A 68 3.61 4.35 -10.41
CA ILE A 68 2.60 3.96 -9.44
C ILE A 68 1.63 2.97 -10.09
N SER A 69 1.51 1.77 -9.54
CA SER A 69 0.58 0.81 -10.09
C SER A 69 -0.85 1.29 -9.82
N ASP A 70 -1.74 1.08 -10.79
CA ASP A 70 -3.18 1.32 -10.58
C ASP A 70 -3.70 0.55 -9.35
N GLU A 71 -3.08 -0.60 -9.04
CA GLU A 71 -3.34 -1.40 -7.86
C GLU A 71 -3.04 -0.65 -6.56
N LEU A 72 -1.93 0.10 -6.51
CA LEU A 72 -1.51 0.89 -5.34
C LEU A 72 -2.51 2.01 -5.04
N ILE A 73 -2.84 2.82 -6.04
CA ILE A 73 -3.83 3.90 -5.90
C ILE A 73 -5.17 3.30 -5.48
N ASN A 74 -5.58 2.23 -6.14
CA ASN A 74 -6.82 1.56 -5.83
C ASN A 74 -6.84 0.98 -4.40
N ALA A 75 -5.71 0.51 -3.88
CA ALA A 75 -5.58 0.06 -2.49
C ALA A 75 -5.71 1.23 -1.50
N ILE A 76 -4.95 2.31 -1.70
CA ILE A 76 -5.04 3.53 -0.88
C ILE A 76 -6.49 4.03 -0.85
N GLU A 77 -7.18 3.98 -1.98
CA GLU A 77 -8.56 4.45 -2.10
C GLU A 77 -9.63 3.58 -1.43
N HIS A 78 -9.39 2.27 -1.26
CA HIS A 78 -10.39 1.31 -0.82
C HIS A 78 -10.14 0.73 0.58
N CYS A 79 -8.91 0.76 1.08
CA CYS A 79 -8.61 0.36 2.45
C CYS A 79 -9.23 1.35 3.45
N LYS A 80 -9.61 0.89 4.65
CA LYS A 80 -10.24 1.74 5.68
C LYS A 80 -9.25 2.57 6.48
N ILE A 81 -8.03 2.06 6.61
CA ILE A 81 -6.94 2.65 7.38
C ILE A 81 -5.70 2.64 6.50
N SER A 82 -5.01 3.77 6.42
CA SER A 82 -3.66 3.87 5.84
C SER A 82 -2.64 4.02 6.96
N THR A 83 -1.60 3.20 6.94
CA THR A 83 -0.57 3.14 7.98
C THR A 83 0.78 3.40 7.32
N PRO A 84 1.19 4.66 7.13
CA PRO A 84 2.52 4.96 6.64
C PRO A 84 3.58 4.69 7.73
N ILE A 85 4.58 3.88 7.41
CA ILE A 85 5.77 3.66 8.23
C ILE A 85 6.81 4.71 7.82
N LEU A 86 6.97 5.72 8.66
CA LEU A 86 7.87 6.85 8.47
C LEU A 86 9.23 6.49 9.09
N TYR A 87 10.29 6.52 8.31
CA TYR A 87 11.66 6.18 8.74
C TYR A 87 12.63 7.29 8.31
N PRO A 88 13.91 7.29 8.74
CA PRO A 88 14.84 8.35 8.37
C PRO A 88 14.92 8.47 6.85
N ASN A 89 14.81 9.70 6.34
CA ASN A 89 14.77 9.98 4.90
C ASN A 89 13.51 9.49 4.17
N PHE A 90 12.38 9.25 4.84
CA PHE A 90 11.10 8.94 4.17
C PHE A 90 10.73 9.98 3.10
N THR A 91 11.01 11.26 3.35
CA THR A 91 10.78 12.39 2.43
C THR A 91 11.82 12.52 1.32
N SER A 92 12.87 11.69 1.31
CA SER A 92 13.93 11.74 0.28
C SER A 92 13.45 11.32 -1.10
N SER A 93 12.26 10.73 -1.20
CA SER A 93 11.68 10.30 -2.46
C SER A 93 10.37 11.03 -2.77
N PRO A 94 10.25 11.65 -3.96
CA PRO A 94 9.00 12.25 -4.42
C PRO A 94 7.79 11.31 -4.38
N TRP A 95 8.03 10.00 -4.55
CA TRP A 95 6.98 8.98 -4.50
C TRP A 95 6.34 8.84 -3.12
N CYS A 96 7.14 8.88 -2.05
CA CYS A 96 6.63 8.78 -0.68
C CYS A 96 5.71 9.95 -0.33
N LEU A 97 5.97 11.13 -0.88
CA LEU A 97 5.11 12.31 -0.70
C LEU A 97 3.79 12.17 -1.47
N HIS A 98 3.80 11.59 -2.66
CA HIS A 98 2.59 11.44 -3.47
C HIS A 98 1.61 10.41 -2.88
N GLU A 99 2.12 9.34 -2.28
CA GLU A 99 1.28 8.39 -1.55
C GLU A 99 0.69 9.02 -0.29
N LEU A 100 1.50 9.75 0.49
CA LEU A 100 0.99 10.50 1.65
C LEU A 100 -0.08 11.51 1.24
N GLU A 101 0.13 12.22 0.14
CA GLU A 101 -0.86 13.13 -0.44
C GLU A 101 -2.15 12.38 -0.78
N SER A 102 -2.06 11.22 -1.44
CA SER A 102 -3.21 10.38 -1.80
C SER A 102 -3.96 9.88 -0.56
N MET A 103 -3.26 9.47 0.49
CA MET A 103 -3.88 9.11 1.77
C MET A 103 -4.59 10.31 2.42
N VAL A 104 -3.96 11.49 2.42
CA VAL A 104 -4.55 12.72 2.97
C VAL A 104 -5.80 13.12 2.21
N ILE A 105 -5.80 12.99 0.88
CA ILE A 105 -6.98 13.18 0.04
C ILE A 105 -8.07 12.19 0.45
N CYS A 106 -7.77 10.90 0.55
CA CYS A 106 -8.75 9.87 0.94
C CYS A 106 -9.28 10.08 2.37
N LYS A 107 -8.46 10.54 3.31
CA LYS A 107 -8.91 10.93 4.66
C LYS A 107 -9.94 12.05 4.59
N LYS A 108 -9.69 13.09 3.79
CA LYS A 108 -10.58 14.24 3.63
C LYS A 108 -11.87 13.91 2.88
N THR A 109 -11.79 13.10 1.83
CA THR A 109 -12.91 12.87 0.91
C THR A 109 -13.72 11.62 1.23
N LYS A 110 -13.11 10.58 1.84
CA LYS A 110 -13.71 9.27 2.08
C LYS A 110 -13.79 8.87 3.56
N GLY A 111 -13.28 9.72 4.47
CA GLY A 111 -13.27 9.44 5.91
C GLY A 111 -12.30 8.32 6.32
N GLN A 112 -11.34 7.99 5.46
CA GLN A 112 -10.28 7.03 5.77
C GLN A 112 -9.46 7.50 6.98
N LYS A 113 -9.03 6.56 7.84
CA LYS A 113 -8.11 6.89 8.95
C LYS A 113 -6.66 6.79 8.49
N ILE A 114 -5.81 7.68 8.98
CA ILE A 114 -4.36 7.59 8.81
C ILE A 114 -3.75 7.35 10.19
N LEU A 115 -2.97 6.28 10.34
CA LEU A 115 -2.26 5.92 11.57
C LEU A 115 -0.76 5.83 11.27
N PRO A 116 -0.01 6.95 11.39
CA PRO A 116 1.43 6.92 11.10
C PRO A 116 2.19 6.12 12.17
N ILE A 117 3.21 5.39 11.73
CA ILE A 117 4.19 4.74 12.60
C ILE A 117 5.53 5.42 12.37
N PHE A 118 6.08 6.02 13.43
CA PHE A 118 7.40 6.64 13.41
C PHE A 118 8.45 5.60 13.79
N TYR A 119 9.19 5.12 12.81
CA TYR A 119 10.22 4.10 12.95
C TYR A 119 11.61 4.72 12.91
N ASN A 120 12.30 4.73 14.05
CA ASN A 120 13.65 5.30 14.18
C ASN A 120 13.77 6.78 13.76
N VAL A 121 12.68 7.55 13.89
CA VAL A 121 12.61 9.01 13.67
C VAL A 121 11.84 9.67 14.80
N ASN A 122 12.15 10.93 15.10
CA ASN A 122 11.33 11.73 15.99
C ASN A 122 10.12 12.28 15.21
N PRO A 123 8.88 12.19 15.75
CA PRO A 123 7.72 12.81 15.12
C PRO A 123 7.85 14.31 14.83
N SER A 124 8.69 15.05 15.56
CA SER A 124 8.94 16.48 15.28
C SER A 124 9.72 16.73 13.99
N ASP A 125 10.42 15.72 13.48
CA ASP A 125 11.32 15.83 12.34
C ASP A 125 10.60 15.48 11.02
N VAL A 126 9.30 15.16 11.08
CA VAL A 126 8.45 14.74 9.95
C VAL A 126 7.21 15.63 9.85
#